data_AF-T1AYB0-F1
#
_entry.id   AF-T1AYB0-F1
#
_cell.length_a   1.000
_cell.length_b   1.000
_cell.length_c   1.000
_cell.angle_alpha   90.00
_cell.angle_beta   90.00
_cell.angle_gamma   90.00
#
_symmetry.space_group_name_H-M   'P 1'
#
loop_
_entity.id
_entity.type
_entity.pdbx_description
1 polymer ?
#
loop_
_entity_poly.entity_id
_entity_poly.type
_entity_poly.pdbx_seq_one_letter_code
_entity_poly.pdbx_strand_id
1 'polypeptide(L)'
;GLEDRWFFIPGVIGSLTLLQVVSLTAFAIVREREVGTLEQIMVSPIRPVEFILGKTVPFFLIGLGDIALVSTIGIFWFKVPFIGDPLVMLAGATLFLLAAVGIGLLLSTFSKTQQQAFALNFFFVNPLFILSGFAFPIAAMPKVLQWFTLINPLRYFLIVIRAVFLERGRIRRAVA
;
A
#
# COMPACT_ATOMS: atom_id res chain seq x y z
N GLY A 1 -8.55 22.31 11.86
CA GLY A 1 -7.27 23.05 11.76
C GLY A 1 -6.07 22.16 12.05
N LEU A 2 -5.79 21.84 13.33
CA LEU A 2 -4.71 20.95 13.76
C LEU A 2 -5.14 19.48 13.83
N GLU A 3 -6.38 19.20 14.26
CA GLU A 3 -6.94 17.84 14.32
C GLU A 3 -7.09 17.18 12.94
N ASP A 4 -7.40 17.97 11.89
CA ASP A 4 -7.50 17.46 10.51
C ASP A 4 -6.13 16.96 10.00
N ARG A 5 -5.05 17.67 10.32
CA ARG A 5 -3.68 17.30 9.90
C ARG A 5 -3.23 15.99 10.52
N TRP A 6 -3.56 15.79 11.79
CA TRP A 6 -3.16 14.58 12.52
C TRP A 6 -3.89 13.33 12.02
N PHE A 7 -5.09 13.48 11.43
CA PHE A 7 -5.80 12.39 10.79
C PHE A 7 -5.39 12.17 9.33
N PHE A 8 -5.08 13.27 8.62
CA PHE A 8 -4.75 13.25 7.19
C PHE A 8 -3.37 12.62 6.93
N ILE A 9 -2.35 12.99 7.71
CA ILE A 9 -0.96 12.54 7.46
C ILE A 9 -0.77 11.02 7.54
N PRO A 10 -1.25 10.30 8.57
CA PRO A 10 -1.22 8.83 8.58
C PRO A 10 -1.93 8.21 7.38
N GLY A 11 -3.00 8.86 6.92
CA GLY A 11 -3.73 8.45 5.73
C GLY A 11 -2.95 8.61 4.43
N VAL A 12 -2.23 9.73 4.30
CA VAL A 12 -1.33 9.99 3.17
C VAL A 12 -0.19 8.98 3.15
N ILE A 13 0.42 8.67 4.30
CA ILE A 13 1.49 7.66 4.39
C ILE A 13 1.03 6.34 3.78
N GLY A 14 -0.06 5.75 4.29
CA GLY A 14 -0.54 4.46 3.79
C GLY A 14 -0.96 4.51 2.31
N SER A 15 -1.59 5.60 1.88
CA SER A 15 -2.10 5.74 0.52
C SER A 15 -0.98 5.92 -0.52
N LEU A 16 0.02 6.75 -0.21
CA LEU A 16 1.19 6.93 -1.06
C LEU A 16 1.98 5.64 -1.19
N THR A 17 2.18 4.93 -0.07
CA THR A 17 2.87 3.63 -0.10
C THR A 17 2.11 2.61 -0.92
N LEU A 18 0.78 2.53 -0.82
CA LEU A 18 -0.04 1.65 -1.68
C LEU A 18 0.22 1.98 -3.16
N LEU A 19 0.06 3.25 -3.53
CA LEU A 19 0.23 3.71 -4.91
C LEU A 19 1.62 3.38 -5.44
N GLN A 20 2.67 3.67 -4.67
CA GLN A 20 4.04 3.42 -5.09
C GLN A 20 4.36 1.92 -5.21
N VAL A 21 4.10 1.14 -4.16
CA VAL A 21 4.53 -0.27 -4.09
C VAL A 21 3.79 -1.12 -5.13
N VAL A 22 2.48 -0.93 -5.28
CA VAL A 22 1.70 -1.66 -6.30
C VAL A 22 2.19 -1.31 -7.69
N SER A 23 2.39 -0.01 -7.98
CA SER A 23 2.83 0.46 -9.31
C SER A 23 4.22 -0.05 -9.66
N LEU A 24 5.19 0.12 -8.74
CA LEU A 24 6.58 -0.29 -8.96
C LEU A 24 6.68 -1.80 -9.20
N THR A 25 5.96 -2.58 -8.39
CA THR A 25 5.94 -4.05 -8.51
C THR A 25 5.34 -4.48 -9.85
N ALA A 26 4.19 -3.91 -10.24
CA ALA A 26 3.53 -4.24 -11.50
C ALA A 26 4.41 -3.88 -12.71
N PHE A 27 4.93 -2.66 -12.75
CA PHE A 27 5.71 -2.16 -13.88
C PHE A 27 7.05 -2.87 -14.01
N ALA A 28 7.70 -3.24 -12.91
CA ALA A 28 8.99 -3.92 -12.98
C ALA A 28 8.92 -5.29 -13.65
N ILE A 29 7.86 -6.06 -13.41
CA ILE A 29 7.64 -7.36 -14.06
C ILE A 29 7.24 -7.17 -15.52
N VAL A 30 6.33 -6.24 -15.78
CA VAL A 30 5.83 -5.99 -17.13
C VAL A 30 6.92 -5.43 -18.04
N ARG A 31 7.78 -4.55 -17.52
CA ARG A 31 8.94 -4.03 -18.26
C ARG A 31 9.85 -5.16 -18.73
N GLU A 32 10.16 -6.12 -17.86
CA GLU A 32 10.99 -7.28 -18.25
C GLU A 32 10.34 -8.19 -19.28
N ARG A 33 9.00 -8.29 -19.24
CA ARG A 33 8.25 -8.98 -20.28
C ARG A 33 8.37 -8.26 -21.61
N GLU A 34 8.14 -6.96 -21.61
CA GLU A 34 8.18 -6.14 -22.83
C GLU A 34 9.56 -6.11 -23.49
N VAL A 35 10.64 -6.08 -22.70
CA VAL A 35 12.01 -6.08 -23.24
C VAL A 35 12.53 -7.50 -23.53
N GLY A 36 11.72 -8.54 -23.32
CA GLY A 36 12.05 -9.94 -23.63
C GLY A 36 12.97 -10.64 -22.61
N THR A 37 13.37 -9.99 -21.53
CA THR A 37 14.25 -10.62 -20.52
C THR A 37 13.53 -11.69 -19.71
N LEU A 38 12.20 -11.59 -19.59
CA LEU A 38 11.39 -12.61 -18.92
C LEU A 38 11.47 -13.97 -19.63
N GLU A 39 11.50 -13.97 -20.96
CA GLU A 39 11.67 -15.20 -21.77
C GLU A 39 13.06 -15.81 -21.58
N GLN A 40 14.09 -14.98 -21.48
CA GLN A 40 15.47 -15.42 -21.20
C GLN A 40 15.58 -16.05 -19.80
N ILE A 41 14.89 -15.49 -18.80
CA ILE A 41 14.86 -16.03 -17.44
C ILE A 41 14.17 -17.41 -17.44
N MET A 42 13.10 -17.59 -18.23
CA MET A 42 12.37 -18.85 -18.31
C MET A 42 13.17 -20.01 -18.90
N VAL A 43 14.23 -19.75 -19.66
CA VAL A 43 15.16 -20.77 -20.19
C VAL A 43 16.46 -20.89 -19.38
N SER A 44 16.66 -20.00 -18.40
CA SER A 44 17.78 -20.06 -17.47
C SER A 44 17.52 -21.10 -16.36
N PRO A 45 18.55 -21.54 -15.61
CA PRO A 45 18.35 -22.47 -14.48
C PRO A 45 17.64 -21.85 -13.27
N ILE A 46 17.18 -20.59 -13.36
CA ILE A 46 16.47 -19.88 -12.29
C ILE A 46 15.01 -20.32 -12.26
N ARG A 47 14.51 -20.69 -11.08
CA ARG A 47 13.10 -21.06 -10.92
C ARG A 47 12.21 -19.81 -10.93
N PRO A 48 11.00 -19.86 -11.50
CA PRO A 48 10.08 -18.72 -11.49
C PRO A 48 9.79 -18.15 -10.09
N VAL A 49 9.74 -19.01 -9.07
CA VAL A 49 9.54 -18.60 -7.67
C VAL A 49 10.74 -17.82 -7.12
N GLU A 50 11.96 -18.22 -7.47
CA GLU A 50 13.18 -17.52 -7.05
C GLU A 50 13.25 -16.12 -7.65
N PHE A 51 12.85 -15.99 -8.91
CA PHE A 51 12.74 -14.70 -9.60
C PHE A 51 11.68 -13.80 -8.93
N ILE A 52 10.49 -14.32 -8.63
CA ILE A 52 9.42 -13.53 -7.98
C ILE A 52 9.84 -13.11 -6.55
N LEU A 53 10.43 -14.02 -5.77
CA LEU A 53 10.91 -13.70 -4.42
C LEU A 53 12.06 -12.69 -4.46
N GLY A 54 12.99 -12.86 -5.41
CA GLY A 54 14.11 -11.95 -5.64
C GLY A 54 13.68 -10.52 -5.98
N LYS A 55 12.49 -10.34 -6.57
CA LYS A 55 11.88 -9.02 -6.81
C LYS A 55 10.98 -8.53 -5.68
N THR A 56 10.29 -9.44 -5.00
CA THR A 56 9.40 -9.11 -3.89
C THR A 56 10.16 -8.43 -2.75
N VAL A 57 11.35 -8.94 -2.42
CA VAL A 57 12.17 -8.39 -1.32
C VAL A 57 12.57 -6.92 -1.56
N PRO A 58 13.15 -6.53 -2.71
CA PRO A 58 13.43 -5.12 -3.01
C PRO A 58 12.20 -4.21 -2.91
N PHE A 59 11.05 -4.59 -3.46
CA PHE A 59 9.85 -3.74 -3.41
C PHE A 59 9.26 -3.65 -2.00
N PHE A 60 9.34 -4.73 -1.23
CA PHE A 60 8.99 -4.71 0.19
C PHE A 60 9.90 -3.75 0.97
N LEU A 61 11.22 -3.79 0.74
CA LEU A 61 12.16 -2.88 1.39
C LEU A 61 11.94 -1.42 0.96
N ILE A 62 11.64 -1.17 -0.31
CA ILE A 62 11.23 0.17 -0.79
C ILE A 62 9.99 0.64 -0.05
N GLY A 63 8.98 -0.22 0.12
CA GLY A 63 7.77 0.11 0.87
C GLY A 63 8.02 0.41 2.35
N LEU A 64 8.89 -0.35 3.02
CA LEU A 64 9.30 -0.05 4.39
C LEU A 64 10.05 1.29 4.47
N GLY A 65 10.94 1.54 3.49
CA GLY A 65 11.65 2.81 3.36
C GLY A 65 10.71 3.99 3.16
N ASP A 66 9.69 3.85 2.30
CA ASP A 66 8.68 4.87 2.04
C ASP A 66 7.86 5.17 3.31
N ILE A 67 7.38 4.14 4.01
CA ILE A 67 6.67 4.31 5.30
C ILE A 67 7.57 5.02 6.31
N ALA A 68 8.82 4.59 6.46
CA ALA A 68 9.76 5.21 7.40
C ALA A 68 10.05 6.67 7.04
N LEU A 69 10.29 6.96 5.76
CA LEU A 69 10.61 8.29 5.26
C LEU A 69 9.42 9.24 5.43
N VAL A 70 8.24 8.86 4.96
CA VAL A 70 7.06 9.73 5.03
C VAL A 70 6.59 9.87 6.48
N SER A 71 6.71 8.84 7.32
CA SER A 71 6.45 8.93 8.77
C SER A 71 7.42 9.90 9.45
N THR A 72 8.71 9.82 9.14
CA THR A 72 9.74 10.73 9.66
C THR A 72 9.41 12.18 9.30
N ILE A 73 9.05 12.44 8.04
CA ILE A 73 8.62 13.78 7.60
C ILE A 73 7.35 14.21 8.37
N GLY A 74 6.36 13.33 8.52
CA GLY A 74 5.13 13.60 9.28
C GLY A 74 5.41 13.99 10.74
N ILE A 75 6.34 13.31 11.39
CA ILE A 75 6.70 13.55 12.80
C ILE A 75 7.49 14.85 12.93
N PHE A 76 8.58 15.01 12.17
CA PHE A 76 9.50 16.13 12.38
C PHE A 76 9.04 17.43 11.71
N TRP A 77 8.52 17.37 10.49
CA TRP A 77 8.12 18.56 9.74
C TRP A 77 6.72 19.03 10.11
N PHE A 78 5.76 18.10 10.16
CA PHE A 78 4.37 18.41 10.44
C PHE A 78 4.00 18.31 11.92
N LYS A 79 4.96 17.89 12.78
CA LYS A 79 4.78 17.78 14.23
C LYS A 79 3.57 16.92 14.61
N VAL A 80 3.32 15.85 13.83
CA VAL A 80 2.26 14.89 14.17
C VAL A 80 2.75 14.02 15.31
N PRO A 81 1.96 13.86 16.38
CA PRO A 81 2.34 12.99 17.48
C PRO A 81 2.53 11.54 17.00
N PHE A 82 3.51 10.86 17.56
CA PHE A 82 3.75 9.43 17.38
C PHE A 82 3.84 8.82 18.77
N ILE A 83 2.73 8.27 19.25
CA ILE A 83 2.54 7.89 20.67
C ILE A 83 2.59 6.37 20.83
N GLY A 84 2.21 5.62 19.79
CA GLY A 84 2.15 4.17 19.82
C GLY A 84 3.51 3.49 19.68
N ASP A 85 3.46 2.16 19.73
CA ASP A 85 4.63 1.29 19.62
C ASP A 85 5.09 1.16 18.14
N PRO A 86 6.35 1.51 17.81
CA PRO A 86 6.92 1.30 16.48
C PRO A 86 6.83 -0.16 15.98
N LEU A 87 6.87 -1.15 16.87
CA LEU A 87 6.76 -2.57 16.48
C LEU A 87 5.37 -2.91 15.95
N VAL A 88 4.32 -2.31 16.51
CA VAL A 88 2.95 -2.45 16.01
C VAL A 88 2.83 -1.86 14.61
N MET A 89 3.46 -0.70 14.38
CA MET A 89 3.53 -0.10 13.05
C MET A 89 4.28 -1.00 12.07
N LEU A 90 5.43 -1.54 12.46
CA LEU A 90 6.25 -2.41 11.61
C LEU A 90 5.52 -3.71 11.24
N ALA A 91 4.83 -4.33 12.20
CA ALA A 91 4.03 -5.53 11.96
C ALA A 91 2.86 -5.24 11.00
N GLY A 92 2.13 -4.15 11.23
CA GLY A 92 1.05 -3.72 10.33
C GLY A 92 1.54 -3.36 8.94
N ALA A 93 2.66 -2.65 8.84
CA ALA A 93 3.32 -2.29 7.59
C ALA A 93 3.75 -3.55 6.82
N THR A 94 4.32 -4.53 7.52
CA THR A 94 4.76 -5.80 6.90
C THR A 94 3.59 -6.52 6.23
N LEU A 95 2.48 -6.72 6.95
CA LEU A 95 1.29 -7.37 6.40
C LEU A 95 0.69 -6.59 5.24
N PHE A 96 0.61 -5.27 5.38
CA PHE A 96 0.13 -4.37 4.33
C PHE A 96 0.99 -4.45 3.07
N LEU A 97 2.32 -4.40 3.21
CA LEU A 97 3.26 -4.43 2.09
C LEU A 97 3.25 -5.77 1.37
N LEU A 98 3.15 -6.89 2.10
CA LEU A 98 3.00 -8.21 1.47
C LEU A 98 1.74 -8.27 0.60
N ALA A 99 0.62 -7.73 1.08
CA ALA A 99 -0.60 -7.64 0.30
C ALA A 99 -0.45 -6.69 -0.91
N ALA A 100 0.18 -5.52 -0.72
CA ALA A 100 0.38 -4.54 -1.80
C ALA A 100 1.30 -5.08 -2.91
N VAL A 101 2.41 -5.74 -2.55
CA VAL A 101 3.28 -6.43 -3.52
C VAL A 101 2.49 -7.54 -4.22
N GLY A 102 1.70 -8.33 -3.49
CA GLY A 102 0.82 -9.35 -4.07
C GLY A 102 -0.15 -8.79 -5.11
N ILE A 103 -0.79 -7.65 -4.83
CA ILE A 103 -1.65 -6.95 -5.79
C ILE A 103 -0.84 -6.51 -7.02
N GLY A 104 0.34 -5.90 -6.84
CA GLY A 104 1.19 -5.47 -7.95
C GLY A 104 1.63 -6.64 -8.85
N LEU A 105 2.00 -7.77 -8.24
CA LEU A 105 2.32 -9.01 -8.97
C LEU A 105 1.10 -9.52 -9.73
N LEU A 106 -0.08 -9.54 -9.11
CA LEU A 106 -1.32 -9.97 -9.78
C LEU A 106 -1.62 -9.10 -11.00
N LEU A 107 -1.55 -7.77 -10.87
CA LEU A 107 -1.75 -6.85 -12.00
C LEU A 107 -0.73 -7.07 -13.13
N SER A 108 0.51 -7.43 -12.78
CA SER A 108 1.54 -7.77 -13.76
C SER A 108 1.20 -9.01 -14.58
N THR A 109 0.46 -9.98 -14.02
CA THR A 109 0.08 -11.20 -14.76
C THR A 109 -0.96 -10.93 -15.86
N PHE A 110 -1.81 -9.92 -15.69
CA PHE A 110 -2.83 -9.53 -16.66
C PHE A 110 -2.34 -8.54 -17.71
N SER A 111 -1.11 -8.03 -17.57
CA SER A 111 -0.58 -6.93 -18.39
C SER A 111 0.55 -7.40 -19.29
N LYS A 112 0.43 -7.20 -20.60
CA LYS A 112 1.50 -7.49 -21.57
C LYS A 112 2.41 -6.29 -21.80
N THR A 113 1.86 -5.07 -21.65
CA THR A 113 2.60 -3.82 -21.84
C THR A 113 2.55 -2.90 -20.63
N GLN A 114 3.54 -2.02 -20.46
CA GLN A 114 3.59 -1.03 -19.38
C GLN A 114 2.40 -0.08 -19.45
N GLN A 115 1.94 0.25 -20.66
CA GLN A 115 0.72 1.04 -20.85
C GLN A 115 -0.53 0.32 -20.33
N GLN A 116 -0.65 -0.98 -20.61
CA GLN A 116 -1.74 -1.79 -20.06
C GLN A 116 -1.64 -1.92 -18.54
N ALA A 117 -0.42 -2.11 -18.01
CA ALA A 117 -0.17 -2.17 -16.58
C ALA A 117 -0.54 -0.86 -15.89
N PHE A 118 -0.22 0.29 -16.50
CA PHE A 118 -0.59 1.61 -15.99
C PHE A 118 -2.12 1.77 -15.93
N ALA A 119 -2.83 1.39 -17.01
CA ALA A 119 -4.29 1.46 -17.05
C ALA A 119 -4.95 0.55 -15.99
N LEU A 120 -4.49 -0.70 -15.86
CA LEU A 120 -4.98 -1.63 -14.83
C LEU A 120 -4.70 -1.08 -13.43
N ASN A 121 -3.46 -0.64 -13.17
CA ASN A 121 -3.07 -0.09 -11.89
C ASN A 121 -3.93 1.12 -11.51
N PHE A 122 -4.18 2.05 -12.45
CA PHE A 122 -5.09 3.16 -12.23
C PHE A 122 -6.51 2.69 -11.89
N PHE A 123 -7.03 1.70 -12.63
CA PHE A 123 -8.38 1.16 -12.44
C PHE A 123 -8.55 0.41 -11.10
N PHE A 124 -7.53 -0.28 -10.59
CA PHE A 124 -7.62 -1.03 -9.33
C PHE A 124 -7.21 -0.21 -8.11
N VAL A 125 -6.14 0.58 -8.18
CA VAL A 125 -5.61 1.30 -7.03
C VAL A 125 -6.50 2.49 -6.64
N ASN A 126 -7.13 3.19 -7.60
CA ASN A 126 -8.05 4.29 -7.26
C ASN A 126 -9.25 3.82 -6.43
N PRO A 127 -10.00 2.77 -6.83
CA PRO A 127 -11.06 2.21 -5.99
C PRO A 127 -10.55 1.74 -4.64
N LEU A 128 -9.39 1.08 -4.55
CA LEU A 128 -8.79 0.69 -3.27
C LEU A 128 -8.50 1.91 -2.40
N PHE A 129 -8.00 3.00 -2.97
CA PHE A 129 -7.79 4.24 -2.23
C PHE A 129 -9.11 4.83 -1.72
N ILE A 130 -10.14 4.91 -2.54
CA ILE A 130 -11.46 5.46 -2.16
C ILE A 130 -12.13 4.59 -1.07
N LEU A 131 -12.10 3.27 -1.25
CA LEU A 131 -12.70 2.28 -0.35
C LEU A 131 -11.87 2.02 0.92
N SER A 132 -10.75 2.70 1.11
CA SER A 132 -9.86 2.49 2.26
C SER A 132 -10.38 3.09 3.56
N GLY A 133 -11.30 4.06 3.50
CA GLY A 133 -11.65 4.88 4.65
C GLY A 133 -10.77 6.12 4.84
N PHE A 134 -9.92 6.45 3.86
CA PHE A 134 -9.15 7.69 3.84
C PHE A 134 -9.96 8.86 3.25
N ALA A 135 -10.45 8.72 2.01
CA ALA A 135 -11.18 9.78 1.32
C ALA A 135 -12.58 10.03 1.92
N PHE A 136 -13.28 8.96 2.26
CA PHE A 136 -14.61 9.00 2.89
C PHE A 136 -14.67 8.00 4.05
N PRO A 137 -15.34 8.32 5.18
CA PRO A 137 -15.54 7.36 6.25
C PRO A 137 -16.28 6.11 5.75
N ILE A 138 -15.82 4.92 6.14
CA ILE A 138 -16.43 3.64 5.71
C ILE A 138 -17.89 3.56 6.18
N ALA A 139 -18.21 4.08 7.37
CA ALA A 139 -19.56 4.12 7.93
C ALA A 139 -20.56 4.91 7.07
N ALA A 140 -20.08 5.90 6.30
CA ALA A 140 -20.91 6.70 5.40
C ALA A 140 -21.19 6.00 4.06
N MET A 141 -20.52 4.88 3.76
CA MET A 141 -20.70 4.14 2.51
C MET A 141 -21.95 3.25 2.57
N PRO A 142 -22.67 3.04 1.44
CA PRO A 142 -23.70 2.01 1.34
C PRO A 142 -23.20 0.63 1.77
N LYS A 143 -24.07 -0.19 2.39
CA LYS A 143 -23.71 -1.52 2.93
C LYS A 143 -22.96 -2.40 1.92
N VAL A 144 -23.35 -2.35 0.64
CA VAL A 144 -22.70 -3.12 -0.43
C VAL A 144 -21.23 -2.75 -0.57
N LEU A 145 -20.89 -1.45 -0.57
CA LEU A 145 -19.50 -0.99 -0.67
C LEU A 145 -18.69 -1.34 0.58
N GLN A 146 -19.31 -1.35 1.76
CA GLN A 146 -18.63 -1.74 3.01
C GLN A 146 -18.08 -3.17 2.94
N TRP A 147 -18.79 -4.11 2.30
CA TRP A 147 -18.30 -5.47 2.08
C TRP A 147 -17.03 -5.50 1.23
N PHE A 148 -16.98 -4.73 0.13
CA PHE A 148 -15.80 -4.66 -0.72
C PHE A 148 -14.57 -4.10 0.00
N THR A 149 -14.76 -3.21 0.99
CA THR A 149 -13.64 -2.69 1.78
C THR A 149 -12.91 -3.77 2.59
N LEU A 150 -13.51 -4.94 2.86
CA LEU A 150 -12.89 -6.00 3.66
C LEU A 150 -11.70 -6.66 2.95
N ILE A 151 -11.67 -6.63 1.62
CA ILE A 151 -10.57 -7.18 0.81
C ILE A 151 -9.40 -6.19 0.75
N ASN A 152 -9.65 -4.92 1.07
CA ASN A 152 -8.69 -3.84 0.88
C ASN A 152 -7.63 -3.82 1.99
N PRO A 153 -6.35 -4.10 1.69
CA PRO A 153 -5.30 -4.10 2.70
C PRO A 153 -5.05 -2.71 3.31
N LEU A 154 -5.28 -1.64 2.52
CA LEU A 154 -5.09 -0.27 2.99
C LEU A 154 -6.06 0.06 4.13
N ARG A 155 -7.29 -0.47 4.13
CA ARG A 155 -8.25 -0.30 5.23
C ARG A 155 -7.63 -0.68 6.57
N TYR A 156 -7.04 -1.86 6.65
CA TYR A 156 -6.47 -2.37 7.89
C TYR A 156 -5.21 -1.60 8.30
N PHE A 157 -4.37 -1.26 7.34
CA PHE A 157 -3.18 -0.46 7.61
C PHE A 157 -3.52 0.93 8.14
N LEU A 158 -4.56 1.57 7.60
CA LEU A 158 -5.04 2.87 8.08
C LEU A 158 -5.50 2.82 9.54
N ILE A 159 -6.12 1.72 9.97
CA ILE A 159 -6.50 1.52 11.37
C ILE A 159 -5.24 1.45 12.25
N VAL A 160 -4.25 0.66 11.83
CA VAL A 160 -3.00 0.49 12.58
C VAL A 160 -2.20 1.79 12.66
N ILE A 161 -1.91 2.43 11.51
CA ILE A 161 -1.08 3.63 11.49
C ILE A 161 -1.75 4.79 12.22
N ARG A 162 -3.07 4.96 12.09
CA ARG A 162 -3.80 5.95 12.90
C ARG A 162 -3.76 5.62 14.39
N ALA A 163 -3.80 4.35 14.78
CA ALA A 163 -3.67 3.97 16.19
C ALA A 163 -2.27 4.22 16.77
N VAL A 164 -1.24 4.24 15.92
CA VAL A 164 0.13 4.54 16.34
C VAL A 164 0.38 6.05 16.42
N PHE A 165 -0.14 6.82 15.47
CA PHE A 165 -0.02 8.29 15.47
C PHE A 165 -1.02 8.98 16.41
N LEU A 166 -2.21 8.39 16.64
CA LEU A 166 -3.29 8.98 17.44
C LEU A 166 -3.61 8.11 18.66
N GLU A 167 -3.81 8.75 19.80
CA GLU A 167 -4.14 8.11 21.06
C GLU A 167 -5.47 7.33 20.99
N ARG A 168 -5.53 6.15 21.64
CA ARG A 168 -6.64 5.17 21.60
C ARG A 168 -8.04 5.77 21.84
N GLY A 169 -8.14 6.87 22.58
CA GLY A 169 -9.40 7.57 22.88
C GLY A 169 -10.09 8.22 21.67
N ARG A 170 -9.35 8.60 20.60
CA ARG A 170 -9.93 9.25 19.40
C ARG A 170 -10.36 8.27 18.30
N ILE A 171 -9.87 7.02 18.31
CA ILE A 171 -10.16 6.01 17.28
C ILE A 171 -11.65 5.64 17.26
N ARG A 172 -12.31 5.59 18.43
CA ARG A 172 -13.74 5.26 18.56
C ARG A 172 -14.70 6.24 17.86
N ARG A 173 -14.27 7.49 17.61
CA ARG A 173 -15.08 8.50 16.89
C ARG A 173 -14.83 8.56 15.39
N ALA A 174 -13.73 7.97 14.89
CA ALA A 174 -13.37 8.02 13.48
C ALA A 174 -13.77 6.75 12.71
N VAL A 175 -14.09 5.67 13.44
CA VAL A 175 -14.59 4.40 12.88
C VAL A 175 -16.12 4.27 13.05
N ALA A 176 -16.73 5.11 13.90
CA ALA A 176 -18.18 5.29 14.02
C ALA A 176 -18.66 6.38 13.05
#